data_AF-A0A382VJ49-F1
#
_entry.id   AF-A0A382VJ49-F1
#
_cell.length_a   1.000
_cell.length_b   1.000
_cell.length_c   1.000
_cell.angle_alpha   90.00
_cell.angle_beta   90.00
_cell.angle_gamma   90.00
#
_symmetry.space_group_name_H-M   'P 1'
#
loop_
_entity.id
_entity.type
_entity.pdbx_description
1 polymer ?
#
loop_
_entity_poly.entity_id
_entity_poly.type
_entity_poly.pdbx_seq_one_letter_code
_entity_poly.pdbx_strand_id
1 'polypeptide(L)'
;FIPSMKIQTVGWGASSSDFWYSCVDGDDLNPEFSIGRLPASDTEEMQIMVDKTISQHMQGDRFWHNNQLFIAGYETTFKEQSETLLGDVVRNGHFPRRLYIDVTSEAGPYYGSTETVLNYLETGMSYVNFLGHGGGAVWGDRSIMTLDALDYLFNTGKPPFVTSMTCFTGDVTNPNSLGRRMVAHENGGAVAWFGSSGVGWIINDFLLLEPLHQYLFSDVDIPIGEMIHAAKVDFLASNTSYPDIAKSQVYQFNLTGDPMLKLKKNNTGDIQFAPPVGDAGNEI
;
A
#
# COMPACT_ATOMS: atom_id res chain seq x y z
N PHE A 1 2.26 -23.87 7.40
CA PHE A 1 2.22 -22.73 8.35
C PHE A 1 3.64 -22.29 8.64
N ILE A 2 3.97 -21.02 8.38
CA ILE A 2 5.25 -20.42 8.76
C ILE A 2 4.97 -19.56 10.01
N PRO A 3 5.65 -19.77 11.15
CA PRO A 3 5.44 -18.92 12.32
C PRO A 3 5.94 -17.49 12.07
N SER A 4 5.40 -16.51 12.79
CA SER A 4 5.96 -15.15 12.85
C SER A 4 6.60 -14.93 14.21
N MET A 5 7.72 -14.24 14.24
CA MET A 5 8.36 -13.86 15.49
C MET A 5 7.46 -12.86 16.22
N LYS A 6 7.36 -12.99 17.55
CA LYS A 6 6.62 -12.04 18.38
C LYS A 6 7.61 -11.07 19.02
N ILE A 7 7.49 -9.80 18.65
CA ILE A 7 8.35 -8.72 19.15
C ILE A 7 7.55 -7.87 20.12
N GLN A 8 8.19 -7.47 21.22
CA GLN A 8 7.62 -6.52 22.17
C GLN A 8 7.64 -5.11 21.56
N THR A 9 6.46 -4.54 21.34
CA THR A 9 6.28 -3.18 20.79
C THR A 9 5.73 -2.22 21.83
N VAL A 10 6.06 -0.93 21.67
CA VAL A 10 5.55 0.15 22.53
C VAL A 10 4.03 0.23 22.41
N GLY A 11 3.33 0.28 23.54
CA GLY A 11 1.88 0.51 23.61
C GLY A 11 0.99 -0.71 23.33
N TRP A 12 1.53 -1.84 22.87
CA TRP A 12 0.75 -3.05 22.57
C TRP A 12 1.31 -4.32 23.20
N GLY A 13 2.62 -4.54 23.05
CA GLY A 13 3.26 -5.78 23.47
C GLY A 13 3.56 -6.70 22.29
N ALA A 14 3.08 -7.94 22.31
CA ALA A 14 3.48 -8.95 21.33
C ALA A 14 2.89 -8.71 19.93
N SER A 15 3.68 -8.14 19.01
CA SER A 15 3.35 -7.93 17.60
C SER A 15 4.07 -8.94 16.69
N SER A 16 3.39 -9.39 15.63
CA SER A 16 3.99 -10.29 14.63
C SER A 16 5.02 -9.55 13.78
N SER A 17 6.21 -10.11 13.63
CA SER A 17 7.26 -9.54 12.78
C SER A 17 7.90 -10.61 11.90
N ASP A 18 7.94 -10.32 10.60
CA ASP A 18 8.80 -11.03 9.66
C ASP A 18 10.13 -10.29 9.42
N PHE A 19 10.18 -8.98 9.68
CA PHE A 19 11.40 -8.17 9.59
C PHE A 19 12.54 -8.73 10.46
N TRP A 20 12.19 -9.35 11.59
CA TRP A 20 13.19 -10.02 12.44
C TRP A 20 13.94 -11.13 11.70
N TYR A 21 13.29 -11.86 10.78
CA TYR A 21 13.96 -12.92 10.02
C TYR A 21 14.99 -12.40 9.02
N SER A 22 14.89 -11.13 8.63
CA SER A 22 15.84 -10.51 7.70
C SER A 22 17.05 -9.89 8.40
N CYS A 23 17.04 -9.71 9.72
CA CYS A 23 18.19 -9.19 10.49
C CYS A 23 18.98 -10.37 11.07
N VAL A 24 19.94 -10.88 10.31
CA VAL A 24 20.67 -12.12 10.56
C VAL A 24 22.07 -11.87 11.10
N ASP A 25 22.75 -10.80 10.67
CA ASP A 25 24.11 -10.46 11.11
C ASP A 25 24.16 -9.12 11.87
N GLY A 26 25.24 -8.87 12.61
CA GLY A 26 25.54 -7.54 13.16
C GLY A 26 24.88 -7.11 14.49
N ASP A 27 23.91 -7.87 15.04
CA ASP A 27 23.10 -7.46 16.22
C ASP A 27 22.55 -6.03 16.07
N ASP A 28 21.98 -5.75 14.90
CA ASP A 28 21.42 -4.46 14.54
C ASP A 28 20.04 -4.60 13.86
N LEU A 29 19.51 -3.48 13.36
CA LEU A 29 18.23 -3.41 12.66
C LEU A 29 18.42 -3.14 11.16
N ASN A 30 19.55 -3.58 10.60
CA ASN A 30 19.84 -3.51 9.19
C ASN A 30 19.59 -4.90 8.56
N PRO A 31 18.51 -5.09 7.79
CA PRO A 31 18.20 -6.41 7.24
C PRO A 31 19.17 -6.79 6.11
N GLU A 32 19.62 -8.05 6.06
CA GLU A 32 20.48 -8.56 4.97
C GLU A 32 19.74 -8.80 3.66
N PHE A 33 18.42 -8.98 3.73
CA PHE A 33 17.60 -9.23 2.55
C PHE A 33 16.17 -8.72 2.70
N SER A 34 15.56 -8.41 1.57
CA SER A 34 14.15 -8.02 1.50
C SER A 34 13.24 -9.21 1.77
N ILE A 35 12.23 -9.03 2.63
CA ILE A 35 11.30 -10.09 3.02
C ILE A 35 9.85 -9.67 2.77
N GLY A 36 9.05 -10.62 2.26
CA GLY A 36 7.61 -10.54 2.14
C GLY A 36 6.99 -11.92 2.34
N ARG A 37 5.71 -11.98 2.65
CA ARG A 37 5.00 -13.22 2.95
C ARG A 37 3.74 -13.38 2.11
N LEU A 38 3.51 -14.59 1.62
CA LEU A 38 2.21 -15.05 1.10
C LEU A 38 1.51 -15.89 2.19
N PRO A 39 0.64 -15.30 3.04
CA PRO A 39 0.10 -15.95 4.24
C PRO A 39 -1.14 -16.81 3.92
N ALA A 40 -1.07 -17.63 2.88
CA ALA A 40 -2.19 -18.48 2.46
C ALA A 40 -2.55 -19.52 3.54
N SER A 41 -3.86 -19.74 3.71
CA SER A 41 -4.42 -20.76 4.60
C SER A 41 -4.46 -22.14 3.94
N ASP A 42 -4.60 -22.16 2.61
CA ASP A 42 -4.74 -23.33 1.77
C ASP A 42 -4.13 -23.10 0.37
N THR A 43 -4.24 -24.11 -0.48
CA THR A 43 -3.70 -24.09 -1.84
C THR A 43 -4.42 -23.09 -2.74
N GLU A 44 -5.71 -22.81 -2.51
CA GLU A 44 -6.49 -21.90 -3.33
C GLU A 44 -6.07 -20.45 -3.08
N GLU A 45 -5.98 -20.03 -1.82
CA GLU A 45 -5.45 -18.71 -1.45
C GLU A 45 -4.02 -18.52 -1.97
N MET A 46 -3.17 -19.57 -1.92
CA MET A 46 -1.82 -19.52 -2.46
C MET A 46 -1.82 -19.31 -3.97
N GLN A 47 -2.64 -20.07 -4.71
CA GLN A 47 -2.77 -19.95 -6.15
C GLN A 47 -3.23 -18.54 -6.56
N ILE A 48 -4.22 -18.00 -5.86
CA ILE A 48 -4.72 -16.63 -6.08
C ILE A 48 -3.59 -15.59 -5.95
N MET A 49 -2.78 -15.66 -4.89
CA MET A 49 -1.68 -14.70 -4.67
C MET A 49 -0.57 -14.84 -5.73
N VAL A 50 -0.21 -16.07 -6.11
CA VAL A 50 0.79 -16.35 -7.15
C VAL A 50 0.31 -15.86 -8.51
N ASP A 51 -0.93 -16.15 -8.90
CA ASP A 51 -1.49 -15.75 -10.19
C ASP A 51 -1.58 -14.23 -10.33
N LYS A 52 -1.96 -13.52 -9.25
CA LYS A 52 -1.91 -12.05 -9.23
C LYS A 52 -0.49 -11.53 -9.46
N THR A 53 0.49 -12.12 -8.78
CA THR A 53 1.90 -11.72 -8.88
C THR A 53 2.43 -11.94 -10.30
N ILE A 54 2.17 -13.11 -10.90
CA ILE A 54 2.56 -13.42 -12.28
C ILE A 54 1.85 -12.48 -13.26
N SER A 55 0.54 -12.29 -13.10
CA SER A 55 -0.26 -11.39 -13.93
C SER A 55 0.30 -9.97 -13.94
N GLN A 56 0.66 -9.44 -12.76
CA GLN A 56 1.30 -8.13 -12.64
C GLN A 56 2.64 -8.05 -13.39
N HIS A 57 3.51 -9.06 -13.30
CA HIS A 57 4.77 -9.07 -14.05
C HIS A 57 4.53 -9.08 -15.57
N MET A 58 3.60 -9.90 -16.03
CA MET A 58 3.32 -10.12 -17.45
C MET A 58 2.56 -8.97 -18.11
N GLN A 59 2.02 -8.00 -17.36
CA GLN A 59 0.93 -7.17 -17.86
C GLN A 59 1.24 -6.23 -19.05
N GLY A 60 2.43 -5.70 -19.29
CA GLY A 60 2.59 -4.60 -20.28
C GLY A 60 1.78 -3.33 -19.97
N ASP A 61 2.02 -2.24 -20.67
CA ASP A 61 1.57 -0.91 -20.23
C ASP A 61 0.05 -0.75 -20.23
N ARG A 62 -0.45 -0.04 -19.21
CA ARG A 62 -1.88 0.22 -19.00
C ARG A 62 -2.05 1.63 -18.47
N PHE A 63 -3.10 2.31 -18.92
CA PHE A 63 -3.40 3.68 -18.50
C PHE A 63 -3.43 3.84 -16.97
N TRP A 64 -3.96 2.85 -16.26
CA TRP A 64 -4.12 2.90 -14.81
C TRP A 64 -2.82 2.71 -14.01
N HIS A 65 -1.70 2.31 -14.63
CA HIS A 65 -0.41 2.21 -13.93
C HIS A 65 0.05 3.55 -13.35
N ASN A 66 -0.41 4.66 -13.93
CA ASN A 66 -0.11 6.00 -13.44
C ASN A 66 -1.21 6.55 -12.52
N ASN A 67 -2.25 5.79 -12.15
CA ASN A 67 -3.27 6.24 -11.18
C ASN A 67 -2.93 5.78 -9.75
N GLN A 68 -3.06 6.69 -8.78
CA GLN A 68 -2.87 6.41 -7.36
C GLN A 68 -4.07 6.90 -6.58
N LEU A 69 -4.39 6.22 -5.47
CA LEU A 69 -5.43 6.67 -4.56
C LEU A 69 -4.83 6.97 -3.18
N PHE A 70 -5.10 8.16 -2.67
CA PHE A 70 -4.70 8.58 -1.34
C PHE A 70 -5.95 8.83 -0.51
N ILE A 71 -6.08 8.07 0.58
CA ILE A 71 -7.21 8.11 1.49
C ILE A 71 -6.72 8.63 2.84
N ALA A 72 -7.33 9.70 3.34
CA ALA A 72 -7.01 10.27 4.64
C ALA A 72 -8.20 10.19 5.60
N GLY A 73 -7.90 9.78 6.83
CA GLY A 73 -8.82 9.62 7.96
C GLY A 73 -9.42 10.92 8.48
N TYR A 74 -10.08 10.83 9.63
CA TYR A 74 -10.89 11.92 10.16
C TYR A 74 -10.06 13.12 10.67
N GLU A 75 -8.92 12.86 11.31
CA GLU A 75 -8.04 13.91 11.83
C GLU A 75 -7.38 14.71 10.71
N THR A 76 -7.34 16.03 10.88
CA THR A 76 -6.72 16.96 9.93
C THR A 76 -5.27 16.59 9.60
N THR A 77 -4.52 16.06 10.56
CA THR A 77 -3.13 15.62 10.36
C THR A 77 -2.99 14.57 9.25
N PHE A 78 -3.93 13.62 9.12
CA PHE A 78 -3.85 12.61 8.05
C PHE A 78 -3.99 13.24 6.67
N LYS A 79 -4.87 14.24 6.53
CA LYS A 79 -5.04 15.00 5.28
C LYS A 79 -3.80 15.82 4.95
N GLU A 80 -3.23 16.52 5.93
CA GLU A 80 -2.01 17.31 5.76
C GLU A 80 -0.81 16.44 5.35
N GLN A 81 -0.66 15.29 6.00
CA GLN A 81 0.34 14.27 5.64
C GLN A 81 0.10 13.73 4.23
N SER A 82 -1.14 13.39 3.88
CA SER A 82 -1.49 12.94 2.53
C SER A 82 -1.13 13.99 1.49
N GLU A 83 -1.52 15.26 1.66
CA GLU A 83 -1.21 16.34 0.70
C GLU A 83 0.30 16.60 0.58
N THR A 84 1.07 16.38 1.64
CA THR A 84 2.54 16.48 1.62
C THR A 84 3.15 15.48 0.61
N LEU A 85 2.64 14.24 0.58
CA LEU A 85 3.15 13.21 -0.35
C LEU A 85 2.80 13.50 -1.81
N LEU A 86 1.67 14.17 -2.07
CA LEU A 86 1.13 14.35 -3.41
C LEU A 86 2.00 15.24 -4.31
N GLY A 87 2.83 16.11 -3.73
CA GLY A 87 3.77 16.94 -4.48
C GLY A 87 4.74 16.11 -5.33
N ASP A 88 5.27 15.02 -4.78
CA ASP A 88 6.20 14.14 -5.49
C ASP A 88 5.48 13.21 -6.47
N VAL A 89 4.26 12.77 -6.15
CA VAL A 89 3.44 11.98 -7.09
C VAL A 89 3.24 12.75 -8.39
N VAL A 90 2.72 13.98 -8.30
CA VAL A 90 2.42 14.79 -9.50
C VAL A 90 3.69 15.14 -10.27
N ARG A 91 4.78 15.48 -9.56
CA ARG A 91 6.07 15.84 -10.17
C ARG A 91 6.65 14.71 -11.03
N ASN A 92 6.41 13.46 -10.63
CA ASN A 92 6.90 12.28 -11.33
C ASN A 92 5.89 11.71 -12.34
N GLY A 93 4.90 12.50 -12.77
CA GLY A 93 4.00 12.15 -13.88
C GLY A 93 2.86 11.19 -13.51
N HIS A 94 2.58 11.05 -12.22
CA HIS A 94 1.53 10.21 -11.69
C HIS A 94 0.23 11.03 -11.42
N PHE A 95 -0.92 10.35 -11.42
CA PHE A 95 -2.25 10.93 -11.32
C PHE A 95 -2.92 10.57 -9.98
N PRO A 96 -2.79 11.42 -8.95
CA PRO A 96 -3.39 11.14 -7.66
C PRO A 96 -4.90 11.42 -7.65
N ARG A 97 -5.65 10.44 -7.14
CA ARG A 97 -7.01 10.55 -6.64
C ARG A 97 -6.96 10.74 -5.13
N ARG A 98 -7.84 11.58 -4.62
CA ARG A 98 -7.94 11.93 -3.19
C ARG A 98 -9.30 11.48 -2.67
N LEU A 99 -9.32 10.93 -1.46
CA LEU A 99 -10.53 10.71 -0.68
C LEU A 99 -10.26 11.09 0.77
N TYR A 100 -10.92 12.14 1.25
CA TYR A 100 -10.72 12.67 2.60
C TYR A 100 -12.00 12.57 3.42
N ILE A 101 -11.84 12.03 4.63
CA ILE A 101 -12.95 11.70 5.54
C ILE A 101 -13.23 12.83 6.54
N ASP A 102 -12.30 13.76 6.70
CA ASP A 102 -12.40 14.87 7.65
C ASP A 102 -13.60 15.81 7.36
N VAL A 103 -14.07 16.47 8.42
CA VAL A 103 -15.25 17.35 8.37
C VAL A 103 -15.16 18.47 7.33
N THR A 104 -13.95 18.94 7.00
CA THR A 104 -13.79 20.04 6.03
C THR A 104 -13.93 19.56 4.59
N SER A 105 -13.82 18.25 4.36
CA SER A 105 -13.90 17.65 3.05
C SER A 105 -15.29 17.16 2.69
N GLU A 106 -16.24 17.04 3.64
CA GLU A 106 -17.59 16.49 3.41
C GLU A 106 -18.39 17.20 2.31
N ALA A 107 -18.23 18.52 2.17
CA ALA A 107 -18.86 19.31 1.11
C ALA A 107 -17.93 19.55 -0.09
N GLY A 108 -16.72 18.99 -0.04
CA GLY A 108 -15.65 19.19 -1.02
C GLY A 108 -15.61 18.10 -2.10
N PRO A 109 -14.80 18.32 -3.15
CA PRO A 109 -14.67 17.38 -4.26
C PRO A 109 -13.95 16.07 -3.90
N TYR A 110 -13.39 15.97 -2.70
CA TYR A 110 -12.62 14.82 -2.23
C TYR A 110 -13.38 14.00 -1.18
N TYR A 111 -14.65 14.29 -0.91
CA TYR A 111 -15.47 13.43 -0.09
C TYR A 111 -15.76 12.09 -0.79
N GLY A 112 -15.90 11.01 -0.01
CA GLY A 112 -16.29 9.71 -0.53
C GLY A 112 -16.76 8.74 0.55
N SER A 113 -17.30 7.62 0.08
CA SER A 113 -17.73 6.47 0.89
C SER A 113 -16.98 5.21 0.48
N THR A 114 -17.31 4.08 1.09
CA THR A 114 -16.83 2.76 0.66
C THR A 114 -17.08 2.52 -0.83
N GLU A 115 -18.25 2.90 -1.34
CA GLU A 115 -18.57 2.80 -2.78
C GLU A 115 -17.59 3.61 -3.64
N THR A 116 -17.17 4.79 -3.17
CA THR A 116 -16.16 5.60 -3.85
C THR A 116 -14.80 4.90 -3.90
N VAL A 117 -14.38 4.25 -2.81
CA VAL A 117 -13.14 3.45 -2.77
C VAL A 117 -13.22 2.28 -3.74
N LEU A 118 -14.31 1.51 -3.69
CA LEU A 118 -14.53 0.38 -4.60
C LEU A 118 -14.47 0.82 -6.06
N ASN A 119 -15.18 1.88 -6.43
CA ASN A 119 -15.15 2.44 -7.78
C ASN A 119 -13.73 2.83 -8.23
N TYR A 120 -12.92 3.44 -7.35
CA TYR A 120 -11.53 3.73 -7.69
C TYR A 120 -10.70 2.46 -7.90
N LEU A 121 -10.82 1.46 -7.03
CA LEU A 121 -10.11 0.18 -7.18
C LEU A 121 -10.49 -0.52 -8.50
N GLU A 122 -11.78 -0.56 -8.85
CA GLU A 122 -12.29 -1.21 -10.06
C GLU A 122 -11.87 -0.50 -11.35
N THR A 123 -11.83 0.85 -11.33
CA THR A 123 -11.30 1.61 -12.47
C THR A 123 -9.81 1.36 -12.70
N GLY A 124 -9.07 1.05 -11.63
CA GLY A 124 -7.68 0.61 -11.64
C GLY A 124 -6.75 1.62 -10.99
N MET A 125 -6.03 1.17 -9.96
CA MET A 125 -5.00 1.93 -9.25
C MET A 125 -3.74 1.08 -9.18
N SER A 126 -2.56 1.67 -9.41
CA SER A 126 -1.29 0.97 -9.18
C SER A 126 -0.86 1.00 -7.72
N TYR A 127 -1.22 2.08 -7.03
CA TYR A 127 -0.88 2.31 -5.64
C TYR A 127 -2.07 2.91 -4.88
N VAL A 128 -2.28 2.41 -3.67
CA VAL A 128 -3.27 2.94 -2.73
C VAL A 128 -2.58 3.20 -1.40
N ASN A 129 -2.75 4.40 -0.87
CA ASN A 129 -2.30 4.76 0.46
C ASN A 129 -3.50 5.09 1.35
N PHE A 130 -3.50 4.53 2.56
CA PHE A 130 -4.43 4.89 3.63
C PHE A 130 -3.64 5.41 4.83
N LEU A 131 -3.94 6.62 5.28
CA LEU A 131 -3.49 7.22 6.53
C LEU A 131 -4.73 7.49 7.39
N GLY A 132 -4.89 6.78 8.50
CA GLY A 132 -6.10 6.89 9.30
C GLY A 132 -6.16 5.93 10.48
N HIS A 133 -7.31 5.90 11.15
CA HIS A 133 -7.62 4.89 12.15
C HIS A 133 -8.02 3.58 11.51
N GLY A 134 -7.80 2.50 12.25
CA GLY A 134 -8.01 1.17 11.74
C GLY A 134 -8.07 0.15 12.86
N GLY A 135 -8.50 -1.04 12.46
CA GLY A 135 -8.42 -2.25 13.25
C GLY A 135 -8.08 -3.40 12.34
N GLY A 136 -7.85 -4.58 12.91
CA GLY A 136 -7.38 -5.74 12.14
C GLY A 136 -8.16 -5.97 10.84
N ALA A 137 -9.48 -5.77 10.87
CA ALA A 137 -10.40 -6.05 9.77
C ALA A 137 -10.92 -4.79 9.03
N VAL A 138 -10.41 -3.59 9.30
CA VAL A 138 -11.07 -2.34 8.86
C VAL A 138 -10.13 -1.14 8.74
N TRP A 139 -10.34 -0.32 7.71
CA TRP A 139 -9.99 1.11 7.73
C TRP A 139 -11.11 1.86 8.43
N GLY A 140 -10.86 2.24 9.68
CA GLY A 140 -11.86 2.50 10.72
C GLY A 140 -12.56 3.86 10.61
N ASP A 141 -11.94 4.86 10.00
CA ASP A 141 -12.57 6.14 9.78
C ASP A 141 -13.80 5.98 8.89
N ARG A 142 -14.99 6.18 9.48
CA ARG A 142 -16.30 5.89 8.87
C ARG A 142 -16.44 4.45 8.32
N SER A 143 -15.62 3.52 8.80
CA SER A 143 -15.53 2.15 8.27
C SER A 143 -15.36 2.14 6.75
N ILE A 144 -14.50 3.03 6.22
CA ILE A 144 -14.39 3.28 4.77
C ILE A 144 -14.07 2.01 3.96
N MET A 145 -13.38 1.03 4.57
CA MET A 145 -13.15 -0.29 3.98
C MET A 145 -13.21 -1.37 5.06
N THR A 146 -14.15 -2.31 4.93
CA THR A 146 -14.37 -3.45 5.84
C THR A 146 -14.18 -4.78 5.11
N LEU A 147 -14.22 -5.90 5.83
CA LEU A 147 -14.26 -7.22 5.19
C LEU A 147 -15.52 -7.43 4.35
N ASP A 148 -16.68 -6.93 4.78
CA ASP A 148 -17.94 -7.05 4.03
C ASP A 148 -17.88 -6.29 2.69
N ALA A 149 -17.09 -5.23 2.60
CA ALA A 149 -16.90 -4.48 1.35
C ALA A 149 -16.21 -5.32 0.25
N LEU A 150 -15.47 -6.38 0.63
CA LEU A 150 -14.80 -7.26 -0.34
C LEU A 150 -15.80 -8.08 -1.17
N ASP A 151 -17.01 -8.32 -0.67
CA ASP A 151 -18.06 -9.01 -1.43
C ASP A 151 -18.51 -8.19 -2.66
N TYR A 152 -18.20 -6.89 -2.66
CA TYR A 152 -18.52 -5.93 -3.72
C TYR A 152 -17.30 -5.41 -4.47
N LEU A 153 -16.11 -5.98 -4.24
CA LEU A 153 -14.88 -5.54 -4.88
C LEU A 153 -14.57 -6.40 -6.13
N PHE A 154 -14.54 -5.77 -7.31
CA PHE A 154 -14.22 -6.46 -8.57
C PHE A 154 -13.14 -5.75 -9.40
N ASN A 155 -11.89 -5.84 -8.97
CA ASN A 155 -10.73 -5.24 -9.65
C ASN A 155 -9.76 -6.28 -10.23
N THR A 156 -10.27 -7.40 -10.73
CA THR A 156 -9.49 -8.45 -11.40
C THR A 156 -8.56 -7.88 -12.47
N GLY A 157 -7.28 -8.27 -12.43
CA GLY A 157 -6.25 -7.80 -13.36
C GLY A 157 -5.77 -6.35 -13.12
N LYS A 158 -6.26 -5.68 -12.07
CA LYS A 158 -5.81 -4.36 -11.62
C LYS A 158 -5.57 -4.26 -10.09
N PRO A 159 -5.03 -5.29 -9.41
CA PRO A 159 -4.81 -5.20 -7.96
C PRO A 159 -3.64 -4.24 -7.63
N PRO A 160 -3.85 -3.19 -6.80
CA PRO A 160 -2.80 -2.25 -6.42
C PRO A 160 -1.81 -2.84 -5.40
N PHE A 161 -0.65 -2.20 -5.28
CA PHE A 161 0.12 -2.22 -4.04
C PHE A 161 -0.49 -1.24 -3.03
N VAL A 162 -0.65 -1.68 -1.79
CA VAL A 162 -1.31 -0.90 -0.75
C VAL A 162 -0.37 -0.61 0.42
N THR A 163 -0.27 0.65 0.83
CA THR A 163 0.31 1.03 2.13
C THR A 163 -0.82 1.42 3.08
N SER A 164 -1.01 0.61 4.12
CA SER A 164 -2.03 0.80 5.13
C SER A 164 -1.38 1.27 6.42
N MET A 165 -1.29 2.59 6.56
CA MET A 165 -0.64 3.28 7.67
C MET A 165 -1.62 3.45 8.82
N THR A 166 -1.88 2.32 9.49
CA THR A 166 -2.87 2.19 10.55
C THR A 166 -2.64 0.94 11.41
N CYS A 167 -3.48 0.73 12.43
CA CYS A 167 -3.37 -0.38 13.36
C CYS A 167 -3.80 -1.74 12.76
N PHE A 168 -3.01 -2.79 13.00
CA PHE A 168 -3.34 -4.22 12.86
C PHE A 168 -3.74 -4.79 11.47
N THR A 169 -3.85 -3.96 10.43
CA THR A 169 -4.27 -4.42 9.08
C THR A 169 -3.22 -5.26 8.35
N GLY A 170 -2.00 -5.34 8.87
CA GLY A 170 -0.89 -6.17 8.36
C GLY A 170 -0.49 -7.32 9.28
N ASP A 171 -1.33 -7.73 10.24
CA ASP A 171 -1.07 -8.94 11.04
C ASP A 171 -1.35 -10.21 10.22
N VAL A 172 -0.29 -10.73 9.58
CA VAL A 172 -0.33 -11.98 8.80
C VAL A 172 -0.80 -13.20 9.60
N THR A 173 -0.73 -13.16 10.94
CA THR A 173 -1.17 -14.26 11.80
C THR A 173 -2.68 -14.23 12.08
N ASN A 174 -3.33 -13.10 11.87
CA ASN A 174 -4.77 -12.95 11.99
C ASN A 174 -5.46 -13.27 10.65
N PRO A 175 -6.29 -14.33 10.56
CA PRO A 175 -6.99 -14.69 9.32
C PRO A 175 -7.97 -13.60 8.85
N ASN A 176 -8.46 -12.77 9.77
CA ASN A 176 -9.38 -11.66 9.49
C ASN A 176 -8.65 -10.32 9.29
N SER A 177 -7.32 -10.33 9.15
CA SER A 177 -6.58 -9.11 8.84
C SER A 177 -6.96 -8.61 7.44
N LEU A 178 -7.30 -7.32 7.31
CA LEU A 178 -7.75 -6.72 6.07
C LEU A 178 -6.71 -6.93 4.96
N GLY A 179 -5.42 -6.75 5.24
CA GLY A 179 -4.36 -6.97 4.27
C GLY A 179 -4.31 -8.42 3.76
N ARG A 180 -4.44 -9.40 4.66
CA ARG A 180 -4.49 -10.83 4.29
C ARG A 180 -5.70 -11.14 3.41
N ARG A 181 -6.88 -10.64 3.77
CA ARG A 181 -8.11 -10.84 2.99
C ARG A 181 -8.04 -10.16 1.63
N MET A 182 -7.43 -8.97 1.55
CA MET A 182 -7.21 -8.25 0.28
C MET A 182 -6.25 -8.99 -0.66
N VAL A 183 -5.11 -9.51 -0.17
CA VAL A 183 -4.19 -10.27 -1.05
C VAL A 183 -4.73 -11.64 -1.44
N ALA A 184 -5.60 -12.25 -0.64
CA ALA A 184 -6.23 -13.54 -0.92
C ALA A 184 -7.54 -13.44 -1.73
N HIS A 185 -8.03 -12.24 -2.02
CA HIS A 185 -9.34 -12.05 -2.66
C HIS A 185 -9.37 -12.54 -4.12
N GLU A 186 -10.28 -13.43 -4.48
CA GLU A 186 -10.30 -14.06 -5.81
C GLU A 186 -10.62 -13.10 -6.96
N ASN A 187 -11.48 -12.09 -6.75
CA ASN A 187 -11.93 -11.15 -7.78
C ASN A 187 -11.12 -9.84 -7.80
N GLY A 188 -9.87 -9.91 -7.35
CA GLY A 188 -8.95 -8.78 -7.33
C GLY A 188 -8.30 -8.55 -5.97
N GLY A 189 -8.73 -7.53 -5.23
CA GLY A 189 -8.10 -7.12 -3.98
C GLY A 189 -6.79 -6.37 -4.22
N ALA A 190 -5.72 -6.78 -3.54
CA ALA A 190 -4.38 -6.18 -3.64
C ALA A 190 -3.34 -7.20 -4.13
N VAL A 191 -2.27 -6.74 -4.80
CA VAL A 191 -1.14 -7.61 -5.17
C VAL A 191 -0.14 -7.72 -4.03
N ALA A 192 -0.01 -6.63 -3.27
CA ALA A 192 0.83 -6.58 -2.09
C ALA A 192 0.26 -5.55 -1.10
N TRP A 193 0.53 -5.76 0.18
CA TRP A 193 0.04 -4.95 1.28
C TRP A 193 1.15 -4.72 2.30
N PHE A 194 1.47 -3.46 2.55
CA PHE A 194 2.38 -3.04 3.61
C PHE A 194 1.56 -2.46 4.76
N GLY A 195 1.59 -3.10 5.93
CA GLY A 195 0.77 -2.68 7.06
C GLY A 195 1.27 -3.20 8.40
N SER A 196 0.75 -2.62 9.48
CA SER A 196 1.15 -2.93 10.85
C SER A 196 0.45 -4.18 11.40
N SER A 197 1.19 -5.02 12.12
CA SER A 197 0.64 -6.07 12.98
C SER A 197 0.36 -5.60 14.42
N GLY A 198 0.65 -4.32 14.72
CA GLY A 198 0.53 -3.71 16.04
C GLY A 198 -0.19 -2.37 16.00
N VAL A 199 0.04 -1.56 17.04
CA VAL A 199 -0.52 -0.20 17.17
C VAL A 199 0.19 0.75 16.21
N GLY A 200 -0.58 1.41 15.35
CA GLY A 200 -0.12 2.51 14.50
C GLY A 200 0.01 3.83 15.27
N TRP A 201 0.87 4.71 14.79
CA TRP A 201 1.18 5.99 15.43
C TRP A 201 1.17 7.10 14.38
N ILE A 202 0.20 8.02 14.43
CA ILE A 202 -0.04 9.06 13.40
C ILE A 202 1.25 9.69 12.84
N ILE A 203 2.17 10.09 13.72
CA ILE A 203 3.44 10.71 13.31
C ILE A 203 4.41 9.67 12.74
N ASN A 204 4.63 8.55 13.42
CA ASN A 204 5.67 7.60 13.06
C ASN A 204 5.29 6.72 11.86
N ASP A 205 4.00 6.46 11.67
CA ASP A 205 3.48 5.83 10.48
C ASP A 205 3.84 6.70 9.25
N PHE A 206 3.55 8.01 9.32
CA PHE A 206 3.93 8.93 8.25
C PHE A 206 5.45 9.03 8.04
N LEU A 207 6.24 9.12 9.11
CA LEU A 207 7.70 9.18 9.01
C LEU A 207 8.31 7.91 8.39
N LEU A 208 7.68 6.73 8.56
CA LEU A 208 8.09 5.50 7.87
C LEU A 208 7.65 5.50 6.40
N LEU A 209 6.46 6.04 6.12
CA LEU A 209 5.92 6.12 4.77
C LEU A 209 6.70 7.08 3.88
N GLU A 210 7.15 8.21 4.40
CA GLU A 210 7.81 9.27 3.64
C GLU A 210 9.04 8.78 2.84
N PRO A 211 10.03 8.09 3.41
CA PRO A 211 11.14 7.56 2.62
C PRO A 211 10.69 6.47 1.64
N LEU A 212 9.72 5.62 2.01
CA LEU A 212 9.16 4.62 1.08
C LEU A 212 8.54 5.32 -0.13
N HIS A 213 7.85 6.43 0.07
CA HIS A 213 7.25 7.21 -1.00
C HIS A 213 8.31 7.79 -1.95
N GLN A 214 9.47 8.23 -1.43
CA GLN A 214 10.58 8.68 -2.27
C GLN A 214 11.10 7.56 -3.19
N TYR A 215 11.20 6.33 -2.70
CA TYR A 215 11.57 5.18 -3.55
C TYR A 215 10.46 4.81 -4.54
N LEU A 216 9.20 4.80 -4.09
CA LEU A 216 8.05 4.46 -4.93
C LEU A 216 7.89 5.41 -6.12
N PHE A 217 8.19 6.70 -5.97
CA PHE A 217 7.94 7.70 -7.01
C PHE A 217 9.21 8.30 -7.61
N SER A 218 10.40 7.78 -7.32
CA SER A 218 11.64 8.13 -8.04
C SER A 218 11.90 7.23 -9.25
N ASP A 219 12.97 7.52 -9.99
CA ASP A 219 13.40 6.76 -11.18
C ASP A 219 14.12 5.44 -10.87
N VAL A 220 14.12 4.99 -9.61
CA VAL A 220 14.73 3.72 -9.23
C VAL A 220 13.88 2.53 -9.73
N ASP A 221 14.53 1.57 -10.40
CA ASP A 221 13.91 0.34 -10.89
C ASP A 221 14.33 -0.87 -10.05
N ILE A 222 13.91 -0.87 -8.79
CA ILE A 222 14.13 -1.95 -7.82
C ILE A 222 12.80 -2.55 -7.35
N PRO A 223 12.77 -3.79 -6.87
CA PRO A 223 11.56 -4.38 -6.30
C PRO A 223 11.06 -3.67 -5.04
N ILE A 224 9.75 -3.77 -4.75
CA ILE A 224 9.13 -3.13 -3.58
C ILE A 224 9.75 -3.58 -2.25
N GLY A 225 10.26 -4.81 -2.16
CA GLY A 225 10.91 -5.32 -0.96
C GLY A 225 12.19 -4.53 -0.65
N GLU A 226 12.99 -4.20 -1.68
CA GLU A 226 14.19 -3.38 -1.52
C GLU A 226 13.85 -1.92 -1.19
N MET A 227 12.78 -1.38 -1.78
CA MET A 227 12.27 -0.05 -1.41
C MET A 227 11.84 0.02 0.06
N ILE A 228 11.12 -1.00 0.56
CA ILE A 228 10.67 -1.08 1.95
C ILE A 228 11.85 -1.25 2.89
N HIS A 229 12.85 -2.07 2.52
CA HIS A 229 14.08 -2.19 3.28
C HIS A 229 14.75 -0.82 3.42
N ALA A 230 15.09 -0.17 2.29
CA ALA A 230 15.78 1.11 2.31
C ALA A 230 15.00 2.16 3.13
N ALA A 231 13.68 2.21 2.96
CA ALA A 231 12.81 3.09 3.73
C ALA A 231 12.85 2.85 5.25
N LYS A 232 12.90 1.59 5.69
CA LYS A 232 13.03 1.26 7.12
C LYS A 232 14.37 1.72 7.68
N VAL A 233 15.46 1.57 6.92
CA VAL A 233 16.80 2.02 7.32
C VAL A 233 16.84 3.55 7.42
N ASP A 234 16.33 4.27 6.41
CA ASP A 234 16.26 5.73 6.41
C ASP A 234 15.38 6.26 7.55
N PHE A 235 14.26 5.59 7.81
CA PHE A 235 13.36 5.92 8.91
C PHE A 235 14.05 5.74 10.28
N LEU A 236 14.78 4.63 10.49
CA LEU A 236 15.53 4.42 11.73
C LEU A 236 16.66 5.45 11.90
N ALA A 237 17.36 5.79 10.82
CA ALA A 237 18.48 6.72 10.86
C ALA A 237 18.04 8.17 11.11
N SER A 238 16.89 8.58 10.54
CA SER A 238 16.38 9.96 10.63
C SER A 238 15.50 10.21 11.86
N ASN A 239 14.83 9.18 12.40
CA ASN A 239 13.90 9.34 13.51
C ASN A 239 14.57 9.32 14.89
N THR A 240 15.31 10.39 15.20
CA THR A 240 15.94 10.56 16.51
C THR A 240 14.98 11.02 17.61
N SER A 241 13.79 11.50 17.24
CA SER A 241 12.79 12.04 18.17
C SER A 241 11.97 10.94 18.87
N TYR A 242 11.77 9.80 18.20
CA TYR A 242 10.93 8.70 18.71
C TYR A 242 11.62 7.33 18.55
N PRO A 243 12.84 7.13 19.08
CA PRO A 243 13.65 5.95 18.77
C PRO A 243 12.97 4.61 19.14
N ASP A 244 12.29 4.53 20.27
CA ASP A 244 11.63 3.28 20.69
C ASP A 244 10.37 2.96 19.86
N ILE A 245 9.66 3.99 19.43
CA ILE A 245 8.52 3.84 18.51
C ILE A 245 9.05 3.46 17.13
N ALA A 246 10.14 4.06 16.66
CA ALA A 246 10.76 3.73 15.38
C ALA A 246 11.15 2.25 15.31
N LYS A 247 11.80 1.72 16.35
CA LYS A 247 12.10 0.29 16.48
C LYS A 247 10.84 -0.57 16.44
N SER A 248 9.80 -0.18 17.19
CA SER A 248 8.52 -0.91 17.18
C SER A 248 7.91 -0.94 15.77
N GLN A 249 7.95 0.17 15.06
CA GLN A 249 7.40 0.34 13.73
C GLN A 249 8.06 -0.56 12.69
N VAL A 250 9.39 -0.58 12.62
CA VAL A 250 10.11 -1.42 11.65
C VAL A 250 9.84 -2.91 11.87
N TYR A 251 9.65 -3.33 13.13
CA TYR A 251 9.29 -4.71 13.44
C TYR A 251 7.85 -5.05 13.06
N GLN A 252 6.88 -4.19 13.41
CA GLN A 252 5.47 -4.53 13.25
C GLN A 252 4.93 -4.31 11.83
N PHE A 253 5.56 -3.45 11.02
CA PHE A 253 5.16 -3.26 9.62
C PHE A 253 5.71 -4.39 8.75
N ASN A 254 4.81 -5.18 8.17
CA ASN A 254 5.14 -6.35 7.35
C ASN A 254 4.70 -6.15 5.91
N LEU A 255 5.47 -6.69 4.96
CA LEU A 255 5.05 -6.85 3.58
C LEU A 255 4.31 -8.18 3.41
N THR A 256 3.03 -8.11 3.10
CA THR A 256 2.21 -9.24 2.66
C THR A 256 2.17 -9.21 1.14
N GLY A 257 2.86 -10.14 0.47
CA GLY A 257 3.07 -10.13 -0.98
C GLY A 257 4.48 -10.60 -1.36
N ASP A 258 4.76 -10.61 -2.66
CA ASP A 258 6.07 -10.93 -3.20
C ASP A 258 7.04 -9.72 -3.03
N PRO A 259 8.15 -9.85 -2.28
CA PRO A 259 9.14 -8.78 -2.16
C PRO A 259 9.83 -8.43 -3.48
N MET A 260 9.82 -9.34 -4.46
CA MET A 260 10.41 -9.13 -5.78
C MET A 260 9.48 -8.45 -6.78
N LEU A 261 8.25 -8.11 -6.37
CA LEU A 261 7.32 -7.37 -7.21
C LEU A 261 7.89 -6.00 -7.60
N LYS A 262 7.91 -5.70 -8.89
CA LYS A 262 8.20 -4.37 -9.42
C LYS A 262 6.90 -3.68 -9.83
N LEU A 263 6.66 -2.47 -9.32
CA LEU A 263 5.52 -1.67 -9.75
C LEU A 263 5.77 -1.12 -11.16
N LYS A 264 4.83 -1.38 -12.07
CA LYS A 264 4.89 -0.79 -13.40
C LYS A 264 4.60 0.71 -13.30
N LYS A 265 5.49 1.50 -13.87
CA LYS A 265 5.31 2.94 -14.12
C LYS A 265 5.30 3.10 -15.64
N ASN A 266 4.30 3.76 -16.21
CA ASN A 266 4.38 4.03 -17.64
C ASN A 266 5.44 5.10 -17.87
N ASN A 267 6.33 4.90 -18.84
CA ASN A 267 7.30 5.91 -19.20
C ASN A 267 6.58 7.17 -19.69
N THR A 268 7.09 8.34 -19.31
CA THR A 268 6.64 9.65 -19.80
C THR A 268 6.76 9.80 -21.33
N GLY A 269 7.52 8.91 -22.00
CA GLY A 269 7.76 8.92 -23.44
C GLY A 269 6.71 8.21 -24.31
N ASP A 270 5.79 7.43 -23.74
CA ASP A 270 4.92 6.54 -24.53
C ASP A 270 3.48 7.05 -24.74
N ILE A 271 3.20 8.31 -24.38
CA ILE A 271 1.92 8.95 -24.76
C ILE A 271 1.99 9.34 -26.24
N GLN A 272 1.85 8.35 -27.12
CA GLN A 272 1.61 8.55 -28.54
C GLN A 272 0.18 9.08 -28.70
N PHE A 273 0.02 10.40 -28.80
CA PHE A 273 -1.22 10.98 -29.31
C PHE A 273 -1.30 10.65 -30.80
N ALA A 274 -2.07 9.61 -31.16
CA ALA A 274 -2.56 9.46 -32.51
C ALA A 274 -3.91 10.21 -32.60
N PRO A 275 -3.94 11.48 -33.04
CA PRO A 275 -5.22 12.11 -33.34
C PRO A 275 -5.93 11.26 -34.41
N PRO A 276 -7.26 11.10 -34.33
CA PRO A 276 -8.00 10.50 -35.44
C PRO A 276 -7.73 11.35 -36.67
N VAL A 277 -7.11 10.74 -37.70
CA VAL A 277 -7.06 11.33 -39.02
C VAL A 277 -8.52 11.35 -39.47
N GLY A 278 -9.17 12.51 -39.39
CA GLY A 278 -10.48 12.69 -39.96
C GLY A 278 -10.37 12.39 -41.45
N ASP A 279 -11.12 11.41 -41.93
CA ASP A 279 -11.32 11.23 -43.36
C ASP A 279 -11.79 12.58 -43.91
N ALA A 280 -11.04 13.11 -44.88
CA ALA A 280 -11.51 14.23 -45.68
C ALA A 280 -12.76 13.74 -46.39
N GLY A 281 -13.93 14.04 -45.83
CA GLY A 281 -15.21 13.83 -46.47
C GLY A 281 -15.15 14.51 -47.82
N ASN A 282 -15.27 13.72 -48.89
CA ASN A 282 -15.56 14.26 -50.21
C ASN A 282 -16.96 14.87 -50.16
N GLU A 283 -17.02 16.20 -50.05
CA GLU A 283 -18.21 16.93 -50.44
C GLU A 283 -18.39 16.80 -51.96
N ILE A 284 -19.34 15.97 -52.37
CA ILE A 284 -20.23 16.21 -53.52
C ILE A 284 -21.61 15.60 -53.25
#